data_AF-A0A369W118-F1
#
_entry.id   AF-A0A369W118-F1
#
_cell.length_a   1.000
_cell.length_b   1.000
_cell.length_c   1.000
_cell.angle_alpha   90.00
_cell.angle_beta   90.00
_cell.angle_gamma   90.00
#
_symmetry.space_group_name_H-M   'P 1'
#
loop_
_entity.id
_entity.type
_entity.pdbx_description
1 polymer ?
#
loop_
_entity_poly.entity_id
_entity_poly.type
_entity_poly.pdbx_seq_one_letter_code
_entity_poly.pdbx_strand_id
1 'polypeptide(L)'
;MKRLIIAAAFMTLTMPTLAQEIHPPTDTQPRCWLGSASFSPGATVKAGNAVLECSSDYHWIATEQWSAGCYHSGAFFSTGAIQNSSNQQQVLTRCEPDGTWAIYTPER
;
A
#
# COMPACT_ATOMS: atom_id res chain seq x y z
N MET A 1 -21.32 1.26 -78.86
CA MET A 1 -22.01 1.58 -77.59
C MET A 1 -20.95 2.02 -76.58
N LYS A 2 -20.90 3.31 -76.24
CA LYS A 2 -19.87 3.93 -75.38
C LYS A 2 -20.23 3.67 -73.91
N ARG A 3 -19.36 2.95 -73.17
CA ARG A 3 -19.53 2.71 -71.74
C ARG A 3 -18.81 3.83 -70.96
N LEU A 4 -19.59 4.65 -70.26
CA LEU A 4 -19.10 5.69 -69.35
C LEU A 4 -18.49 5.01 -68.11
N ILE A 5 -17.20 5.25 -67.87
CA ILE A 5 -16.52 4.84 -66.63
C ILE A 5 -16.68 6.02 -65.66
N ILE A 6 -17.53 5.84 -64.64
CA ILE A 6 -17.67 6.80 -63.54
C ILE A 6 -16.58 6.47 -62.53
N ALA A 7 -15.51 7.25 -62.54
CA ALA A 7 -14.46 7.19 -61.53
C ALA A 7 -14.98 7.86 -60.24
N ALA A 8 -15.51 7.07 -59.32
CA ALA A 8 -15.85 7.54 -57.98
C ALA A 8 -14.57 7.57 -57.12
N ALA A 9 -14.04 8.78 -56.88
CA ALA A 9 -12.93 9.00 -55.98
C ALA A 9 -13.40 8.78 -54.52
N PHE A 10 -13.02 7.65 -53.93
CA PHE A 10 -13.20 7.40 -52.49
C PHE A 10 -12.10 8.12 -51.72
N MET A 11 -12.40 9.30 -51.17
CA MET A 11 -11.55 9.95 -50.15
C MET A 11 -11.81 9.26 -48.81
N THR A 12 -10.88 8.41 -48.38
CA THR A 12 -10.88 7.85 -47.02
C THR A 12 -10.33 8.89 -46.05
N LEU A 13 -11.22 9.64 -45.40
CA LEU A 13 -10.89 10.47 -44.23
C LEU A 13 -10.46 9.56 -43.08
N THR A 14 -9.14 9.43 -42.88
CA THR A 14 -8.57 8.82 -41.68
C THR A 14 -8.79 9.79 -40.52
N MET A 15 -9.86 9.59 -39.75
CA MET A 15 -10.00 10.25 -38.46
C MET A 15 -8.93 9.70 -37.52
N PRO A 16 -8.13 10.53 -36.83
CA PRO A 16 -7.22 10.05 -35.81
C PRO A 16 -8.08 9.46 -34.68
N THR A 17 -8.02 8.14 -34.53
CA THR A 17 -8.58 7.49 -33.36
C THR A 17 -7.74 7.93 -32.17
N LEU A 18 -8.27 8.81 -31.32
CA LEU A 18 -7.69 9.03 -29.99
C LEU A 18 -7.81 7.70 -29.25
N ALA A 19 -6.72 6.95 -29.17
CA ALA A 19 -6.61 5.83 -28.26
C ALA A 19 -6.75 6.41 -26.86
N GLN A 20 -7.96 6.34 -26.29
CA GLN A 20 -8.15 6.58 -24.89
C GLN A 20 -7.41 5.43 -24.19
N GLU A 21 -6.29 5.74 -23.55
CA GLU A 21 -5.68 4.84 -22.58
C GLU A 21 -6.73 4.60 -21.49
N ILE A 22 -7.50 3.53 -21.65
CA ILE A 22 -8.26 2.94 -20.57
C ILE A 22 -7.18 2.41 -19.64
N HIS A 23 -6.74 3.23 -18.69
CA HIS A 23 -6.06 2.70 -17.53
C HIS A 23 -7.03 1.69 -16.92
N PRO A 24 -6.72 0.38 -16.93
CA PRO A 24 -7.52 -0.56 -16.18
C PRO A 24 -7.59 -0.03 -14.73
N PRO A 25 -8.73 -0.18 -14.03
CA PRO A 25 -8.78 0.17 -12.62
C PRO A 25 -7.57 -0.46 -11.97
N THR A 26 -6.72 0.37 -11.33
CA THR A 26 -5.46 -0.06 -10.73
C THR A 26 -5.75 -1.30 -9.93
N ASP A 27 -5.30 -2.44 -10.46
CA ASP A 27 -5.51 -3.75 -9.89
C ASP A 27 -4.86 -3.67 -8.51
N THR A 28 -5.68 -3.47 -7.48
CA THR A 28 -5.18 -3.34 -6.12
C THR A 28 -4.69 -4.72 -5.80
N GLN A 29 -3.39 -4.96 -6.03
CA GLN A 29 -2.76 -6.23 -5.70
C GLN A 29 -3.28 -6.63 -4.32
N PRO A 30 -3.73 -7.86 -4.14
CA PRO A 30 -4.27 -8.24 -2.85
C PRO A 30 -3.19 -8.03 -1.76
N ARG A 31 -3.65 -7.53 -0.62
CA ARG A 31 -2.84 -7.06 0.52
C ARG A 31 -3.57 -7.37 1.82
N CYS A 32 -2.83 -7.57 2.89
CA CYS A 32 -3.43 -7.53 4.22
C CYS A 32 -3.60 -6.09 4.67
N TRP A 33 -4.77 -5.76 5.22
CA TRP A 33 -5.08 -4.42 5.69
C TRP A 33 -5.11 -4.36 7.21
N LEU A 34 -4.46 -3.34 7.77
CA LEU A 34 -4.59 -2.97 9.18
C LEU A 34 -4.91 -1.48 9.23
N GLY A 35 -6.14 -1.15 9.63
CA GLY A 35 -6.66 0.22 9.53
C GLY A 35 -6.53 0.76 8.10
N SER A 36 -5.82 1.88 7.94
CA SER A 36 -5.56 2.53 6.64
C SER A 36 -4.28 2.07 5.93
N ALA A 37 -3.53 1.12 6.49
CA ALA A 37 -2.26 0.65 5.94
C ALA A 37 -2.42 -0.74 5.30
N SER A 38 -1.75 -0.93 4.15
CA SER A 38 -1.71 -2.19 3.42
C SER A 38 -0.33 -2.83 3.51
N PHE A 39 -0.28 -4.15 3.64
CA PHE A 39 0.94 -4.92 3.82
C PHE A 39 1.02 -6.06 2.80
N SER A 40 2.23 -6.29 2.28
CA SER A 40 2.52 -7.43 1.39
C SER A 40 2.64 -8.73 2.19
N PRO A 41 2.44 -9.89 1.56
CA PRO A 41 2.72 -11.19 2.17
C PRO A 41 4.13 -11.26 2.79
N GLY A 42 4.25 -11.89 3.96
CA GLY A 42 5.46 -12.00 4.77
C GLY A 42 5.71 -10.81 5.72
N ALA A 43 4.94 -9.72 5.62
CA ALA A 43 5.05 -8.62 6.57
C ALA A 43 4.51 -9.02 7.94
N THR A 44 5.25 -8.70 9.00
CA THR A 44 4.82 -8.93 10.39
C THR A 44 4.48 -7.62 11.10
N VAL A 45 3.37 -7.62 11.85
CA VAL A 45 2.90 -6.47 12.62
C VAL A 45 2.32 -6.91 13.96
N LYS A 46 2.64 -6.17 15.02
CA LYS A 46 1.97 -6.34 16.32
C LYS A 46 0.60 -5.65 16.30
N ALA A 47 -0.45 -6.42 16.57
CA ALA A 47 -1.82 -5.93 16.71
C ALA A 47 -2.41 -6.46 18.02
N GLY A 48 -2.64 -5.55 18.98
CA GLY A 48 -3.01 -5.95 20.34
C GLY A 48 -1.90 -6.75 21.01
N ASN A 49 -2.23 -7.95 21.49
CA ASN A 49 -1.30 -8.82 22.24
C ASN A 49 -0.59 -9.87 21.38
N ALA A 50 -0.81 -9.88 20.06
CA ALA A 50 -0.23 -10.86 19.15
C ALA A 50 0.58 -10.20 18.03
N VAL A 51 1.58 -10.90 17.53
CA VAL A 51 2.21 -10.58 16.25
C VAL A 51 1.48 -11.35 15.16
N LEU A 52 1.14 -10.64 14.09
CA LEU A 52 0.43 -11.17 12.93
C LEU A 52 1.35 -11.11 11.72
N GLU A 53 1.37 -12.16 10.91
CA GLU A 53 2.01 -12.19 9.61
C GLU A 53 0.95 -12.10 8.52
N CYS A 54 1.22 -11.33 7.47
CA CYS A 54 0.39 -11.33 6.27
C CYS A 54 0.68 -12.59 5.45
N SER A 55 -0.27 -13.52 5.37
CA SER A 55 -0.08 -14.76 4.60
C SER A 55 -0.04 -14.51 3.09
N SER A 56 0.39 -15.52 2.33
CA SER A 56 0.31 -15.53 0.86
C SER A 56 -1.12 -15.38 0.33
N ASP A 57 -2.10 -15.77 1.13
CA ASP A 57 -3.53 -15.70 0.82
C ASP A 57 -4.15 -14.38 1.31
N TYR A 58 -3.32 -13.43 1.75
CA TYR A 58 -3.73 -12.07 2.13
C TYR A 58 -4.61 -12.02 3.38
N HIS A 59 -4.40 -12.98 4.29
CA HIS A 59 -5.03 -13.02 5.60
C HIS A 59 -3.99 -12.82 6.71
N TRP A 60 -4.40 -12.17 7.80
CA TRP A 60 -3.59 -12.09 9.00
C TRP A 60 -3.60 -13.43 9.75
N ILE A 61 -2.42 -13.98 10.00
CA ILE A 61 -2.23 -15.19 10.80
C ILE A 61 -1.34 -14.89 12.00
N ALA A 62 -1.65 -15.47 13.16
CA ALA A 62 -0.79 -15.32 14.33
C ALA A 62 0.56 -16.01 14.10
N THR A 63 1.64 -15.38 14.55
CA THR A 63 3.01 -15.89 14.40
C THR A 63 3.81 -15.65 15.69
N GLU A 64 4.82 -16.49 15.91
CA GLU A 64 5.83 -16.30 16.98
C GLU A 64 7.02 -15.45 16.51
N GLN A 65 7.02 -15.02 15.25
CA GLN A 65 8.04 -14.13 14.73
C GLN A 65 7.98 -12.73 15.35
N TRP A 66 9.08 -12.00 15.21
CA TRP A 66 9.20 -10.62 15.66
C TRP A 66 8.42 -9.70 14.71
N SER A 67 7.89 -8.60 15.24
CA SER A 67 7.25 -7.58 14.42
C SER A 67 8.31 -6.82 13.61
N ALA A 68 8.04 -6.50 12.35
CA ALA A 68 8.96 -5.72 11.52
C ALA A 68 9.05 -4.24 11.95
N GLY A 69 8.18 -3.81 12.86
CA GLY A 69 8.06 -2.44 13.36
C GLY A 69 6.81 -2.25 14.20
N CYS A 70 6.38 -1.01 14.36
CA CYS A 70 5.24 -0.64 15.20
C CYS A 70 4.16 0.05 14.38
N TYR A 71 2.92 -0.33 14.61
CA TYR A 71 1.77 0.33 14.02
C TYR A 71 1.21 1.36 15.01
N HIS A 72 1.03 2.61 14.56
CA HIS A 72 0.45 3.67 15.37
C HIS A 72 -0.30 4.68 14.51
N SER A 73 -1.50 5.07 14.94
CA SER A 73 -2.29 6.14 14.32
C SER A 73 -2.44 6.02 12.79
N GLY A 74 -2.69 4.81 12.29
CA GLY A 74 -2.89 4.60 10.85
C GLY A 74 -1.62 4.33 10.05
N ALA A 75 -0.45 4.45 10.67
CA ALA A 75 0.85 4.37 10.00
C ALA A 75 1.76 3.29 10.61
N PHE A 76 2.64 2.73 9.77
CA PHE A 76 3.67 1.79 10.18
C PHE A 76 5.01 2.52 10.32
N PHE A 77 5.72 2.22 11.41
CA PHE A 77 7.02 2.79 11.74
C PHE A 77 8.05 1.69 11.89
N SER A 78 9.24 1.88 11.33
CA SER A 78 10.35 0.95 11.52
C SER A 78 10.81 0.92 12.98
N THR A 79 11.36 -0.21 13.41
CA THR A 79 12.06 -0.33 14.70
C THR A 79 13.07 0.81 14.89
N GLY A 80 13.12 1.37 16.08
CA GLY A 80 13.95 2.54 16.42
C GLY A 80 13.31 3.89 16.10
N ALA A 81 12.19 3.95 15.38
CA ALA A 81 11.48 5.20 15.13
C ALA A 81 11.04 5.84 16.45
N ILE A 82 11.20 7.16 16.57
CA ILE A 82 10.79 7.94 17.73
C ILE A 82 9.58 8.79 17.34
N GLN A 83 8.56 8.79 18.20
CA GLN A 83 7.33 9.58 18.04
C GLN A 83 7.01 10.33 19.33
N ASN A 84 6.28 11.44 19.24
CA ASN A 84 5.65 12.04 20.42
C ASN A 84 4.42 11.20 20.80
N SER A 85 4.30 10.86 22.08
CA SER A 85 3.11 10.19 22.58
C SER A 85 1.89 11.09 22.37
N SER A 86 0.86 10.57 21.70
CA SER A 86 -0.36 11.31 21.38
C SER A 86 -1.10 11.85 22.62
N ASN A 87 -0.88 11.26 23.79
CA ASN A 87 -1.54 11.63 25.05
C ASN A 87 -0.73 12.61 25.91
N GLN A 88 0.58 12.77 25.67
CA GLN A 88 1.45 13.62 26.49
C GLN A 88 2.50 14.27 25.59
N GLN A 89 2.31 15.55 25.27
CA GLN A 89 3.11 16.34 24.31
C GLN A 89 4.60 16.52 24.66
N GLN A 90 5.13 15.78 25.63
CA GLN A 90 6.56 15.79 26.02
C GLN A 90 7.14 14.40 26.29
N VAL A 91 6.38 13.32 26.06
CA VAL A 91 6.90 11.96 26.20
C VAL A 91 7.24 11.44 24.82
N LEU A 92 8.54 11.24 24.57
CA LEU A 92 8.99 10.54 23.38
C LEU A 92 8.79 9.04 23.61
N THR A 93 8.32 8.34 22.57
CA THR A 93 8.25 6.89 22.55
C THR A 93 9.06 6.35 21.39
N ARG A 94 9.79 5.27 21.62
CA ARG A 94 10.55 4.53 20.60
C ARG A 94 9.82 3.25 20.23
N CYS A 95 9.80 2.93 18.94
CA CYS A 95 9.36 1.64 18.45
C CYS A 95 10.40 0.57 18.77
N GLU A 96 10.02 -0.42 19.57
CA GLU A 96 10.86 -1.53 19.98
C GLU A 96 10.77 -2.71 18.99
N PRO A 97 11.79 -3.59 18.95
CA PRO A 97 11.82 -4.73 18.02
C PRO A 97 10.66 -5.72 18.18
N ASP A 98 10.01 -5.74 19.35
CA ASP A 98 8.84 -6.59 19.61
C ASP A 98 7.53 -5.98 19.05
N GLY A 99 7.61 -4.82 18.40
CA GLY A 99 6.47 -4.09 17.84
C GLY A 99 5.70 -3.22 18.84
N THR A 100 6.25 -2.98 20.03
CA THR A 100 5.65 -2.08 21.04
C THR A 100 6.29 -0.70 21.05
N TRP A 101 5.60 0.25 21.67
CA TRP A 101 6.13 1.59 21.93
C TRP A 101 6.59 1.68 23.38
N ALA A 102 7.88 1.92 23.60
CA ALA A 102 8.46 2.16 24.92
C ALA A 102 8.77 3.64 25.12
N ILE A 103 8.72 4.13 26.37
CA ILE A 103 9.13 5.50 26.70
C ILE A 103 10.62 5.65 26.40
N TYR A 104 10.96 6.71 25.67
CA TYR A 104 12.32 7.05 25.29
C TYR A 104 12.75 8.36 25.96
N THR A 105 13.87 8.33 26.67
CA THR A 105 14.52 9.54 27.21
C THR A 105 15.87 9.70 26.51
N PRO A 106 16.09 10.78 25.73
CA PRO A 106 17.40 11.01 25.12
C PRO A 106 18.43 11.29 26.21
N GLU A 107 19.54 10.55 26.18
CA GLU A 107 20.68 10.80 27.05
C GLU A 107 21.33 12.14 26.67
N ARG A 108 21.72 12.92 27.68
CA ARG A 108 22.11 14.34 27.56
C ARG A 108 23.60 14.51 27.31
#